data_AF-A0A923TMT7-F1
#
_entry.id   AF-A0A923TMT7-F1
#
_cell.length_a   1.000
_cell.length_b   1.000
_cell.length_c   1.000
_cell.angle_alpha   90.00
_cell.angle_beta   90.00
_cell.angle_gamma   90.00
#
_symmetry.space_group_name_H-M   'P 1'
#
loop_
_entity.id
_entity.type
_entity.pdbx_description
1 polymer ?
#
loop_
_entity_poly.entity_id
_entity_poly.type
_entity_poly.pdbx_seq_one_letter_code
_entity_poly.pdbx_strand_id
1 'polypeptide(L)'
;KAMYINAGAPSDRCSKKSSTGADGKPRCTAMAGAKPQAVVYIARFAWPAGKLQSLEPYATGLRNSMGLVVHASGTVLQAENNIDLPDEDQPAEEINKLQAGGHYGWPLCVGNRQPLPGTAAATCAQTIAPVLLMPAHTAPLQMQYSVADFGAGKGKAGLLLSWHGYRAAGPRLVRYATQADGTPTGAPQELIHHWQVAYGKDVQSGAPVGWAEDSQGQLWIADDRNRMIVLLQRKATKP
;
A
#
# COMPACT_ATOMS: atom_id res chain seq x y z
N LYS A 1 -19.72 -13.39 2.98
CA LYS A 1 -18.79 -12.23 3.01
C LYS A 1 -17.43 -12.68 2.50
N ALA A 2 -16.66 -11.80 1.85
CA ALA A 2 -15.32 -12.08 1.37
C ALA A 2 -14.28 -11.20 2.09
N MET A 3 -13.04 -11.67 2.16
CA MET A 3 -11.89 -10.95 2.72
C MET A 3 -10.78 -10.95 1.69
N TYR A 4 -10.13 -9.80 1.48
CA TYR A 4 -8.94 -9.72 0.65
C TYR A 4 -7.70 -9.92 1.52
N ILE A 5 -6.76 -10.74 1.06
CA ILE A 5 -5.57 -11.13 1.83
C ILE A 5 -4.34 -10.87 0.99
N ASN A 6 -3.44 -10.01 1.45
CA ASN A 6 -2.13 -9.83 0.85
C ASN A 6 -1.22 -11.04 1.15
N ALA A 7 -0.56 -11.56 0.13
CA ALA A 7 0.58 -12.45 0.23
C ALA A 7 1.75 -11.84 -0.57
N GLY A 8 2.58 -11.03 0.10
CA GLY A 8 3.69 -10.34 -0.54
C GLY A 8 4.78 -11.27 -1.08
N ALA A 9 5.57 -10.74 -2.01
CA ALA A 9 6.78 -11.34 -2.53
C ALA A 9 7.77 -11.67 -1.40
N PRO A 10 8.55 -12.76 -1.50
CA PRO A 10 9.54 -13.12 -0.50
C PRO A 10 10.80 -12.23 -0.57
N SER A 11 10.94 -11.42 -1.61
CA SER A 11 12.11 -10.59 -1.87
C SER A 11 11.78 -9.48 -2.85
N ASP A 12 12.70 -8.53 -2.91
CA ASP A 12 12.63 -7.39 -3.81
C ASP A 12 12.57 -7.78 -5.29
N ARG A 13 13.49 -8.66 -5.69
CA ARG A 13 13.64 -9.17 -7.05
C ARG A 13 13.52 -10.69 -7.06
N CYS A 14 13.23 -11.24 -8.23
CA CYS A 14 13.17 -12.70 -8.43
C CYS A 14 14.54 -13.39 -8.57
N SER A 15 15.66 -12.65 -8.48
CA SER A 15 17.00 -13.11 -8.86
C SER A 15 17.57 -14.27 -8.04
N LYS A 16 17.08 -14.52 -6.83
CA LYS A 16 17.53 -15.66 -5.98
C LYS A 16 16.59 -16.87 -6.02
N LYS A 17 15.46 -16.77 -6.72
CA LYS A 17 14.39 -17.76 -6.75
C LYS A 17 13.73 -17.78 -8.14
N SER A 18 14.54 -17.92 -9.20
CA SER A 18 14.03 -18.12 -10.55
C SER A 18 14.09 -19.60 -10.94
N SER A 19 13.06 -20.08 -11.61
CA SER A 19 13.07 -21.37 -12.33
C SER A 19 13.10 -21.12 -13.83
N THR A 20 13.62 -22.05 -14.61
CA THR A 20 13.59 -21.93 -16.07
C THR A 20 12.23 -22.42 -16.57
N GLY A 21 11.50 -21.57 -17.29
CA GLY A 21 10.27 -21.95 -17.99
C GLY A 21 10.54 -22.94 -19.11
N ALA A 22 9.49 -23.61 -19.60
CA ALA A 22 9.57 -24.52 -20.76
C ALA A 22 10.09 -23.82 -22.04
N ASP A 23 10.02 -22.48 -22.08
CA ASP A 23 10.53 -21.60 -23.11
C ASP A 23 11.98 -21.11 -22.86
N GLY A 24 12.67 -21.67 -21.85
CA GLY A 24 14.05 -21.30 -21.51
C GLY A 24 14.18 -19.99 -20.73
N LYS A 25 13.08 -19.28 -20.44
CA LYS A 25 13.10 -17.98 -19.77
C LYS A 25 13.02 -18.10 -18.25
N PRO A 26 13.76 -17.28 -17.47
CA PRO A 26 13.63 -17.29 -16.03
C PRO A 26 12.23 -16.84 -15.60
N ARG A 27 11.58 -17.64 -14.77
CA ARG A 27 10.28 -17.39 -14.12
C ARG A 27 10.50 -17.20 -12.65
N CYS A 28 9.78 -16.28 -12.05
CA CYS A 28 9.82 -16.10 -10.60
C CYS A 28 9.08 -17.25 -9.92
N THR A 29 9.76 -18.05 -9.10
CA THR A 29 9.08 -19.17 -8.40
C THR A 29 8.07 -18.66 -7.38
N ALA A 30 8.25 -17.43 -6.87
CA ALA A 30 7.28 -16.76 -6.03
C ALA A 30 5.91 -16.63 -6.72
N MET A 31 5.87 -16.45 -8.04
CA MET A 31 4.63 -16.32 -8.82
C MET A 31 4.04 -17.67 -9.25
N ALA A 32 4.71 -18.79 -8.94
CA ALA A 32 4.38 -20.11 -9.45
C ALA A 32 3.80 -21.03 -8.36
N GLY A 33 3.17 -22.13 -8.79
CA GLY A 33 2.67 -23.18 -7.92
C GLY A 33 1.26 -22.92 -7.38
N ALA A 34 0.82 -23.76 -6.44
CA ALA A 34 -0.55 -23.78 -5.93
C ALA A 34 -0.90 -22.60 -4.99
N LYS A 35 0.11 -21.89 -4.47
CA LYS A 35 -0.03 -20.75 -3.55
C LYS A 35 0.97 -19.66 -3.93
N PRO A 36 0.75 -18.96 -5.06
CA PRO A 36 1.64 -17.89 -5.49
C PRO A 36 1.71 -16.75 -4.45
N GLN A 37 2.86 -16.09 -4.40
CA GLN A 37 3.15 -14.86 -3.69
C GLN A 37 3.13 -13.67 -4.66
N ALA A 38 3.26 -12.46 -4.13
CA ALA A 38 3.00 -11.22 -4.85
C ALA A 38 1.58 -11.15 -5.42
N VAL A 39 0.63 -11.56 -4.56
CA VAL A 39 -0.78 -11.76 -4.87
C VAL A 39 -1.64 -11.16 -3.77
N VAL A 40 -2.74 -10.53 -4.17
CA VAL A 40 -3.89 -10.32 -3.29
C VAL A 40 -4.89 -11.43 -3.59
N TYR A 41 -5.21 -12.22 -2.56
CA TYR A 41 -6.22 -13.27 -2.60
C TYR A 41 -7.60 -12.74 -2.23
N ILE A 42 -8.64 -13.43 -2.69
CA ILE A 42 -10.00 -13.32 -2.16
C ILE A 42 -10.37 -14.60 -1.43
N ALA A 43 -10.67 -14.48 -0.14
CA ALA A 43 -11.13 -15.56 0.73
C ALA A 43 -12.64 -15.45 0.95
N ARG A 44 -13.39 -16.53 0.72
CA ARG A 44 -14.85 -16.58 0.91
C ARG A 44 -15.20 -17.50 2.07
N PHE A 45 -16.14 -17.08 2.91
CA PHE A 45 -16.51 -17.79 4.14
C PHE A 45 -18.00 -18.13 4.20
N ALA A 46 -18.30 -19.34 4.65
CA ALA A 46 -19.63 -19.77 5.05
C ALA A 46 -19.94 -19.28 6.47
N TRP A 47 -21.00 -18.50 6.60
CA TRP A 47 -21.48 -17.96 7.88
C TRP A 47 -22.69 -18.76 8.39
N PRO A 48 -22.92 -18.84 9.71
CA PRO A 48 -22.22 -18.12 10.79
C PRO A 48 -20.90 -18.78 11.25
N ALA A 49 -20.62 -20.02 10.82
CA ALA A 49 -19.48 -20.81 11.31
C ALA A 49 -18.08 -20.26 10.96
N GLY A 50 -17.99 -19.23 10.10
CA GLY A 50 -16.70 -18.66 9.67
C GLY A 50 -15.81 -19.64 8.92
N LYS A 51 -16.39 -20.69 8.30
CA LYS A 51 -15.62 -21.73 7.60
C LYS A 51 -15.14 -21.20 6.25
N LEU A 52 -13.84 -21.24 5.99
CA LEU A 52 -13.26 -20.92 4.69
C LEU A 52 -13.83 -21.89 3.63
N GLN A 53 -14.42 -21.33 2.58
CA GLN A 53 -14.97 -22.08 1.43
C GLN A 53 -14.01 -22.07 0.26
N SER A 54 -13.43 -20.91 -0.05
CA SER A 54 -12.43 -20.79 -1.11
C SER A 54 -11.42 -19.70 -0.80
N LEU A 55 -10.22 -19.86 -1.36
CA LEU A 55 -9.12 -18.91 -1.34
C LEU A 55 -8.50 -18.92 -2.74
N GLU A 56 -8.70 -17.83 -3.48
CA GLU A 56 -8.32 -17.75 -4.89
C GLU A 56 -7.50 -16.48 -5.14
N PRO A 57 -6.48 -16.51 -6.01
CA PRO A 57 -5.81 -15.29 -6.45
C PRO A 57 -6.82 -14.32 -7.06
N TYR A 58 -6.90 -13.11 -6.51
CA TYR A 58 -7.76 -12.05 -7.04
C TYR A 58 -6.98 -11.16 -8.00
N ALA A 59 -5.76 -10.75 -7.62
CA ALA A 59 -4.85 -9.96 -8.44
C ALA A 59 -3.41 -10.39 -8.19
N THR A 60 -2.56 -10.26 -9.21
CA THR A 60 -1.18 -10.76 -9.23
C THR A 60 -0.18 -9.69 -9.65
N GLY A 61 1.11 -9.93 -9.43
CA GLY A 61 2.16 -9.00 -9.81
C GLY A 61 2.21 -7.78 -8.92
N LEU A 62 1.92 -7.98 -7.63
CA LEU A 62 1.86 -6.97 -6.57
C LEU A 62 2.95 -7.30 -5.54
N ARG A 63 4.05 -6.56 -5.48
CA ARG A 63 5.23 -6.96 -4.70
C ARG A 63 4.92 -7.08 -3.22
N ASN A 64 4.38 -6.04 -2.59
CA ASN A 64 4.12 -6.00 -1.17
C ASN A 64 2.95 -5.06 -0.82
N SER A 65 1.76 -5.64 -0.76
CA SER A 65 0.48 -4.94 -0.60
C SER A 65 0.07 -4.70 0.87
N MET A 66 0.89 -3.96 1.63
CA MET A 66 0.59 -3.68 3.05
C MET A 66 -0.62 -2.75 3.22
N GLY A 67 -0.71 -1.69 2.41
CA GLY A 67 -1.94 -0.89 2.32
C GLY A 67 -2.99 -1.60 1.46
N LEU A 68 -4.10 -2.04 2.05
CA LEU A 68 -5.19 -2.69 1.33
C LEU A 68 -6.54 -2.26 1.93
N VAL A 69 -7.44 -1.75 1.09
CA VAL A 69 -8.76 -1.30 1.55
C VAL A 69 -9.86 -1.70 0.55
N VAL A 70 -11.06 -1.94 1.08
CA VAL A 70 -12.27 -2.15 0.29
C VAL A 70 -13.24 -1.01 0.56
N HIS A 71 -13.64 -0.30 -0.48
CA HIS A 71 -14.67 0.72 -0.41
C HIS A 71 -16.07 0.08 -0.43
N ALA A 72 -17.08 0.80 0.08
CA ALA A 72 -18.47 0.33 0.08
C ALA A 72 -19.05 0.07 -1.33
N SER A 73 -18.49 0.72 -2.37
CA SER A 73 -18.83 0.44 -3.78
C SER A 73 -18.32 -0.89 -4.29
N GLY A 74 -17.46 -1.59 -3.53
CA GLY A 74 -16.74 -2.78 -3.97
C GLY A 74 -15.38 -2.50 -4.63
N THR A 75 -14.97 -1.23 -4.73
CA THR A 75 -13.60 -0.89 -5.17
C THR A 75 -12.58 -1.45 -4.18
N VAL A 76 -11.58 -2.17 -4.69
CA VAL A 76 -10.45 -2.66 -3.90
C VAL A 76 -9.22 -1.86 -4.29
N LEU A 77 -8.63 -1.16 -3.34
CA LEU A 77 -7.38 -0.42 -3.55
C LEU A 77 -6.24 -1.09 -2.81
N GLN A 78 -5.08 -1.11 -3.45
CA GLN A 78 -3.84 -1.60 -2.88
C GLN A 78 -2.76 -0.53 -3.03
N ALA A 79 -2.00 -0.29 -1.96
CA ALA A 79 -0.81 0.53 -1.99
C ALA A 79 0.43 -0.38 -2.04
N GLU A 80 1.30 -0.12 -3.00
CA GLU A 80 2.51 -0.90 -3.30
C GLU A 80 3.70 -0.38 -2.50
N ASN A 81 4.51 -1.31 -2.00
CA ASN A 81 5.88 -1.03 -1.60
C ASN A 81 6.75 -1.65 -2.68
N ASN A 82 7.21 -0.82 -3.59
CA ASN A 82 7.84 -1.20 -4.85
C ASN A 82 9.26 -1.74 -4.62
N ILE A 83 9.95 -2.05 -5.72
CA ILE A 83 11.31 -2.59 -5.64
C ILE A 83 12.35 -1.53 -5.28
N ASP A 84 13.54 -1.97 -4.84
CA ASP A 84 14.69 -1.09 -4.67
C ASP A 84 15.54 -1.03 -5.96
N LEU A 85 15.71 0.19 -6.47
CA LEU A 85 16.62 0.50 -7.57
C LEU A 85 17.85 1.29 -7.09
N PRO A 86 18.96 1.34 -7.87
CA PRO A 86 20.11 2.16 -7.52
C PRO A 86 19.81 3.67 -7.46
N ASP A 87 18.86 4.12 -8.28
CA ASP A 87 18.33 5.47 -8.22
C ASP A 87 17.29 5.55 -7.10
N GLU A 88 17.56 6.33 -6.06
CA GLU A 88 16.72 6.43 -4.87
C GLU A 88 15.40 7.19 -5.10
N ASP A 89 15.28 7.91 -6.22
CA ASP A 89 14.04 8.58 -6.61
C ASP A 89 13.13 7.66 -7.46
N GLN A 90 13.50 6.38 -7.61
CA GLN A 90 12.79 5.39 -8.41
C GLN A 90 12.72 4.01 -7.72
N PRO A 91 11.68 3.21 -8.04
CA PRO A 91 10.47 3.61 -8.74
C PRO A 91 9.51 4.32 -7.79
N ALA A 92 8.55 5.03 -8.38
CA ALA A 92 7.41 5.55 -7.62
C ALA A 92 6.67 4.41 -6.90
N GLU A 93 6.15 4.71 -5.70
CA GLU A 93 5.19 3.85 -5.02
C GLU A 93 3.83 4.00 -5.71
N GLU A 94 2.95 3.01 -5.57
CA GLU A 94 1.73 2.94 -6.39
C GLU A 94 0.48 2.82 -5.52
N ILE A 95 -0.64 3.39 -5.98
CA ILE A 95 -1.97 2.92 -5.59
C ILE A 95 -2.61 2.27 -6.81
N ASN A 96 -2.96 1.00 -6.67
CA ASN A 96 -3.58 0.17 -7.69
C ASN A 96 -5.06 -0.06 -7.38
N LYS A 97 -5.93 0.12 -8.38
CA LYS A 97 -7.33 -0.31 -8.32
C LYS A 97 -7.43 -1.75 -8.83
N LEU A 98 -7.66 -2.69 -7.91
CA LEU A 98 -7.56 -4.11 -8.18
C LEU A 98 -8.76 -4.66 -8.97
N GLN A 99 -8.45 -5.35 -10.07
CA GLN A 99 -9.40 -6.06 -10.92
C GLN A 99 -9.18 -7.57 -10.78
N ALA A 100 -10.27 -8.34 -10.78
CA ALA A 100 -10.19 -9.80 -10.77
C ALA A 100 -9.38 -10.31 -11.97
N GLY A 101 -8.37 -11.15 -11.71
CA GLY A 101 -7.44 -11.67 -12.72
C GLY A 101 -6.39 -10.68 -13.22
N GLY A 102 -6.34 -9.46 -12.66
CA GLY A 102 -5.39 -8.43 -13.08
C GLY A 102 -3.93 -8.76 -12.72
N HIS A 103 -3.00 -8.30 -13.58
CA HIS A 103 -1.56 -8.36 -13.34
C HIS A 103 -0.97 -6.95 -13.28
N TYR A 104 -0.29 -6.60 -12.19
CA TYR A 104 0.12 -5.22 -11.88
C TYR A 104 1.60 -4.91 -12.15
N GLY A 105 2.39 -5.92 -12.55
CA GLY A 105 3.65 -5.69 -13.25
C GLY A 105 4.87 -6.31 -12.61
N TRP A 106 4.91 -6.42 -11.28
CA TRP A 106 5.98 -7.15 -10.62
C TRP A 106 6.01 -8.61 -11.15
N PRO A 107 7.18 -9.18 -11.47
CA PRO A 107 8.52 -8.71 -11.15
C PRO A 107 9.27 -7.96 -12.26
N LEU A 108 8.61 -7.68 -13.38
CA LEU A 108 9.27 -7.20 -14.60
C LEU A 108 8.99 -5.73 -14.91
N CYS A 109 7.92 -5.20 -14.33
CA CYS A 109 7.43 -3.87 -14.57
C CYS A 109 7.17 -3.16 -13.25
N VAL A 110 7.37 -1.84 -13.25
CA VAL A 110 7.15 -0.95 -12.11
C VAL A 110 6.39 0.30 -12.58
N GLY A 111 5.78 1.03 -11.66
CA GLY A 111 5.10 2.28 -11.93
C GLY A 111 4.05 2.14 -13.03
N ASN A 112 3.96 3.14 -13.90
CA ASN A 112 3.04 3.10 -15.03
C ASN A 112 3.59 2.27 -16.19
N ARG A 113 3.55 0.94 -16.04
CA ARG A 113 3.95 -0.05 -17.06
C ARG A 113 5.39 0.11 -17.54
N GLN A 114 6.28 0.58 -16.66
CA GLN A 114 7.67 0.79 -17.01
C GLN A 114 8.43 -0.54 -16.94
N PRO A 115 9.06 -1.01 -18.04
CA PRO A 115 9.88 -2.21 -18.00
C PRO A 115 11.17 -1.97 -17.21
N LEU A 116 11.54 -2.96 -16.40
CA LEU A 116 12.86 -3.01 -15.78
C LEU A 116 13.94 -3.33 -16.83
N PRO A 117 15.22 -2.98 -16.57
CA PRO A 117 16.32 -3.34 -17.46
C PRO A 117 16.31 -4.84 -17.81
N GLY A 118 16.39 -5.14 -19.12
CA GLY A 118 16.32 -6.51 -19.65
C GLY A 118 14.89 -7.02 -19.91
N THR A 119 13.85 -6.25 -19.60
CA THR A 119 12.46 -6.58 -19.94
C THR A 119 12.05 -5.90 -21.24
N ALA A 120 11.46 -6.66 -22.17
CA ALA A 120 10.89 -6.09 -23.39
C ALA A 120 9.68 -5.19 -23.06
N ALA A 121 9.59 -4.01 -23.68
CA ALA A 121 8.50 -3.06 -23.42
C ALA A 121 7.09 -3.67 -23.63
N ALA A 122 6.94 -4.56 -24.63
CA ALA A 122 5.69 -5.26 -24.91
C ALA A 122 5.19 -6.11 -23.73
N THR A 123 6.08 -6.58 -22.85
CA THR A 123 5.71 -7.32 -21.62
C THR A 123 4.87 -6.46 -20.68
N CYS A 124 5.24 -5.19 -20.50
CA CYS A 124 4.57 -4.29 -19.55
C CYS A 124 3.30 -3.65 -20.12
N ALA A 125 3.14 -3.64 -21.45
CA ALA A 125 1.90 -3.18 -22.08
C ALA A 125 0.66 -3.98 -21.66
N GLN A 126 0.86 -5.24 -21.23
CA GLN A 126 -0.21 -6.15 -20.79
C GLN A 126 -0.57 -6.01 -19.31
N THR A 127 0.17 -5.20 -18.53
CA THR A 127 -0.11 -5.02 -17.10
C THR A 127 -1.14 -3.92 -16.89
N ILE A 128 -1.74 -3.87 -15.71
CA ILE A 128 -2.67 -2.79 -15.34
C ILE A 128 -1.86 -1.65 -14.73
N ALA A 129 -2.13 -0.42 -15.18
CA ALA A 129 -1.48 0.77 -14.65
C ALA A 129 -2.07 1.19 -13.29
N PRO A 130 -1.28 1.81 -12.41
CA PRO A 130 -1.76 2.35 -11.15
C PRO A 130 -2.71 3.53 -11.37
N VAL A 131 -3.62 3.74 -10.42
CA VAL A 131 -4.52 4.91 -10.42
C VAL A 131 -3.85 6.16 -9.84
N LEU A 132 -2.78 5.98 -9.07
CA LEU A 132 -1.99 7.07 -8.49
C LEU A 132 -0.55 6.62 -8.28
N LEU A 133 0.39 7.53 -8.54
CA LEU A 133 1.80 7.38 -8.20
C LEU A 133 2.13 8.25 -6.99
N MET A 134 2.88 7.70 -6.05
CA MET A 134 3.42 8.37 -4.88
C MET A 134 4.93 8.51 -5.03
N PRO A 135 5.59 9.44 -4.30
CA PRO A 135 7.04 9.50 -4.29
C PRO A 135 7.66 8.14 -3.95
N ALA A 136 8.85 7.89 -4.50
CA ALA A 136 9.59 6.66 -4.24
C ALA A 136 9.88 6.48 -2.74
N HIS A 137 9.84 5.24 -2.27
CA HIS A 137 10.16 4.84 -0.90
C HIS A 137 9.35 5.55 0.19
N THR A 138 8.09 5.93 -0.10
CA THR A 138 7.15 6.33 0.97
C THR A 138 6.74 5.15 1.85
N ALA A 139 6.89 3.91 1.37
CA ALA A 139 6.55 2.68 2.08
C ALA A 139 5.16 2.71 2.74
N PRO A 140 4.06 2.67 1.94
CA PRO A 140 2.71 2.75 2.46
C PRO A 140 2.32 1.47 3.23
N LEU A 141 1.96 1.59 4.51
CA LEU A 141 1.73 0.41 5.38
C LEU A 141 0.27 0.18 5.79
N GLN A 142 -0.55 1.23 5.88
CA GLN A 142 -1.98 1.11 6.08
C GLN A 142 -2.73 2.10 5.20
N MET A 143 -3.91 1.68 4.76
CA MET A 143 -4.86 2.49 3.99
C MET A 143 -6.27 2.27 4.52
N GLN A 144 -6.99 3.35 4.86
CA GLN A 144 -8.37 3.25 5.32
C GLN A 144 -9.15 4.54 5.02
N TYR A 145 -10.43 4.40 4.73
CA TYR A 145 -11.34 5.54 4.57
C TYR A 145 -11.70 6.13 5.92
N SER A 146 -11.51 7.43 6.06
CA SER A 146 -11.84 8.23 7.24
C SER A 146 -12.94 9.21 6.91
N VAL A 147 -13.82 9.48 7.88
CA VAL A 147 -14.75 10.62 7.83
C VAL A 147 -14.37 11.71 8.84
N ALA A 148 -13.34 11.47 9.65
CA ALA A 148 -12.95 12.34 10.74
C ALA A 148 -12.33 13.66 10.23
N ASP A 149 -12.59 14.72 11.00
CA ASP A 149 -12.01 16.04 10.79
C ASP A 149 -10.96 16.31 11.87
N PHE A 150 -9.69 16.23 11.48
CA PHE A 150 -8.55 16.43 12.37
C PHE A 150 -8.20 17.90 12.60
N GLY A 151 -8.96 18.84 12.04
CA GLY A 151 -8.76 20.28 12.23
C GLY A 151 -7.60 20.84 11.42
N ALA A 152 -7.91 21.41 10.24
CA ALA A 152 -7.00 22.25 9.45
C ALA A 152 -7.75 23.12 8.41
N GLY A 153 -9.06 23.31 8.58
CA GLY A 153 -9.90 24.10 7.67
C GLY A 153 -10.06 23.56 6.24
N LYS A 154 -9.63 22.32 5.93
CA LYS A 154 -9.57 21.80 4.54
C LYS A 154 -9.87 20.29 4.41
N GLY A 155 -11.14 19.88 4.61
CA GLY A 155 -11.72 18.54 4.28
C GLY A 155 -11.96 17.66 5.52
N LYS A 156 -13.09 16.98 5.76
CA LYS A 156 -13.97 16.07 4.98
C LYS A 156 -13.34 14.73 4.60
N ALA A 157 -14.19 13.70 4.58
CA ALA A 157 -13.88 12.30 4.39
C ALA A 157 -12.90 12.03 3.24
N GLY A 158 -12.04 11.03 3.39
CA GLY A 158 -11.03 10.68 2.40
C GLY A 158 -10.30 9.39 2.70
N LEU A 159 -9.27 9.13 1.91
CA LEU A 159 -8.44 7.94 2.03
C LEU A 159 -7.13 8.28 2.76
N LEU A 160 -6.98 7.78 3.99
CA LEU A 160 -5.79 8.02 4.81
C LEU A 160 -4.76 6.92 4.58
N LEU A 161 -3.50 7.32 4.44
CA LEU A 161 -2.35 6.42 4.31
C LEU A 161 -1.26 6.79 5.30
N SER A 162 -0.66 5.77 5.93
CA SER A 162 0.62 5.90 6.63
C SER A 162 1.77 5.67 5.67
N TRP A 163 2.71 6.60 5.61
CA TRP A 163 3.96 6.50 4.87
C TRP A 163 5.11 6.28 5.86
N HIS A 164 5.62 5.05 5.92
CA HIS A 164 6.65 4.62 6.88
C HIS A 164 8.09 4.97 6.46
N GLY A 165 8.28 5.29 5.18
CA GLY A 165 9.56 5.55 4.57
C GLY A 165 10.41 6.54 5.37
N TYR A 166 11.69 6.22 5.57
CA TYR A 166 12.61 7.05 6.38
C TYR A 166 13.33 8.13 5.57
N ARG A 167 13.21 8.09 4.23
CA ARG A 167 13.78 9.09 3.33
C ARG A 167 12.91 10.34 3.29
N ALA A 168 13.35 11.39 2.61
CA ALA A 168 12.70 12.71 2.60
C ALA A 168 11.19 12.70 2.24
N ALA A 169 10.74 11.73 1.44
CA ALA A 169 9.32 11.58 1.10
C ALA A 169 8.45 11.10 2.28
N GLY A 170 9.01 10.37 3.25
CA GLY A 170 8.37 10.01 4.52
C GLY A 170 9.13 10.61 5.73
N PRO A 171 8.81 10.21 6.97
CA PRO A 171 7.58 9.55 7.41
C PRO A 171 6.42 10.56 7.45
N ARG A 172 5.24 10.15 6.97
CA ARG A 172 4.05 11.04 6.93
C ARG A 172 2.77 10.26 7.23
N LEU A 173 1.77 10.98 7.74
CA LEU A 173 0.37 10.57 7.64
C LEU A 173 -0.28 11.49 6.61
N VAL A 174 -0.84 10.90 5.56
CA VAL A 174 -1.44 11.66 4.45
C VAL A 174 -2.89 11.29 4.24
N ARG A 175 -3.63 12.19 3.61
CA ARG A 175 -5.01 11.98 3.17
C ARG A 175 -5.20 12.41 1.73
N TYR A 176 -5.81 11.53 0.93
CA TYR A 176 -6.29 11.85 -0.40
C TYR A 176 -7.78 12.17 -0.39
N ALA A 177 -8.18 13.16 -1.19
CA ALA A 177 -9.56 13.28 -1.64
C ALA A 177 -9.93 12.04 -2.48
N THR A 178 -11.21 11.70 -2.52
CA THR A 178 -11.69 10.48 -3.22
C THR A 178 -12.87 10.77 -4.12
N GLN A 179 -12.97 10.01 -5.21
CA GLN A 179 -14.17 9.92 -6.04
C GLN A 179 -15.28 9.16 -5.32
N ALA A 180 -16.49 9.15 -5.87
CA ALA A 180 -17.64 8.43 -5.31
C ALA A 180 -17.41 6.91 -5.15
N ASP A 181 -16.51 6.33 -5.94
CA ASP A 181 -16.14 4.92 -5.85
C ASP A 181 -14.95 4.65 -4.91
N GLY A 182 -14.48 5.67 -4.19
CA GLY A 182 -13.35 5.58 -3.25
C GLY A 182 -11.97 5.73 -3.89
N THR A 183 -11.84 5.90 -5.22
CA THR A 183 -10.55 6.08 -5.90
C THR A 183 -9.91 7.42 -5.50
N PRO A 184 -8.63 7.47 -5.10
CA PRO A 184 -7.97 8.72 -4.69
C PRO A 184 -7.77 9.67 -5.86
N THR A 185 -7.71 10.98 -5.57
CA THR A 185 -7.52 12.04 -6.56
C THR A 185 -6.65 13.16 -6.05
N GLY A 186 -5.85 13.75 -6.94
CA GLY A 186 -5.05 14.93 -6.67
C GLY A 186 -3.86 14.66 -5.75
N ALA A 187 -3.25 15.75 -5.26
CA ALA A 187 -2.16 15.68 -4.29
C ALA A 187 -2.70 15.34 -2.89
N PRO A 188 -1.93 14.61 -2.06
CA PRO A 188 -2.32 14.36 -0.69
C PRO A 188 -2.27 15.64 0.14
N GLN A 189 -3.15 15.71 1.13
CA GLN A 189 -2.95 16.58 2.28
C GLN A 189 -2.10 15.84 3.32
N GLU A 190 -1.10 16.53 3.87
CA GLU A 190 -0.31 16.01 4.98
C GLU A 190 -1.00 16.35 6.30
N LEU A 191 -1.33 15.31 7.07
CA LEU A 191 -1.90 15.43 8.41
C LEU A 191 -0.80 15.45 9.46
N ILE A 192 0.22 14.61 9.27
CA ILE A 192 1.45 14.60 10.05
C ILE A 192 2.60 14.60 9.05
N HIS A 193 3.50 15.56 9.20
CA HIS A 193 4.74 15.68 8.43
C HIS A 193 5.87 16.12 9.37
N HIS A 194 7.12 15.99 8.93
CA HIS A 194 8.31 16.25 9.76
C HIS A 194 8.21 15.63 11.17
N TRP A 195 7.67 14.42 11.26
CA TRP A 195 7.53 13.72 12.52
C TRP A 195 8.92 13.46 13.10
N GLN A 196 9.21 14.12 14.22
CA GLN A 196 10.44 13.99 14.96
C GLN A 196 10.13 13.59 16.40
N VAL A 197 10.93 12.67 16.94
CA VAL A 197 10.86 12.19 18.32
C VAL A 197 12.18 12.51 18.99
N ALA A 198 12.12 13.32 20.06
CA ALA A 198 13.31 13.75 20.79
C ALA A 198 13.58 12.85 21.99
N TYR A 199 14.80 12.32 22.07
CA TYR A 199 15.34 11.57 23.20
C TYR A 199 16.53 12.34 23.78
N GLY A 200 16.24 13.37 24.58
CA GLY A 200 17.27 14.28 25.07
C GLY A 200 17.87 15.11 23.93
N LYS A 201 19.15 14.86 23.59
CA LYS A 201 19.83 15.54 22.47
C LYS A 201 19.66 14.81 21.13
N ASP A 202 19.22 13.55 21.16
CA ASP A 202 19.04 12.76 19.95
C ASP A 202 17.64 13.01 19.38
N VAL A 203 17.56 13.21 18.06
CA VAL A 203 16.29 13.36 17.33
C VAL A 203 16.18 12.21 16.35
N GLN A 204 15.13 11.40 16.52
CA GLN A 204 14.78 10.32 15.63
C GLN A 204 13.60 10.72 14.76
N SER A 205 13.51 10.12 13.57
CA SER A 205 12.33 10.27 12.72
C SER A 205 11.19 9.38 13.24
N GLY A 206 9.95 9.82 13.05
CA GLY A 206 8.78 8.98 13.26
C GLY A 206 8.72 7.79 12.31
N ALA A 207 7.84 6.83 12.59
CA ALA A 207 7.66 5.67 11.73
C ALA A 207 6.20 5.15 11.78
N PRO A 208 5.24 5.86 11.15
CA PRO A 208 3.84 5.47 11.22
C PRO A 208 3.62 4.13 10.50
N VAL A 209 3.04 3.16 11.21
CA VAL A 209 2.69 1.84 10.66
C VAL A 209 1.20 1.71 10.47
N GLY A 210 0.51 1.28 11.52
CA GLY A 210 -0.93 1.10 11.54
C GLY A 210 -1.59 2.13 12.44
N TRP A 211 -2.87 2.35 12.23
CA TRP A 211 -3.65 3.31 12.99
C TRP A 211 -5.11 2.90 13.13
N ALA A 212 -5.82 3.50 14.08
CA ALA A 212 -7.24 3.32 14.27
C ALA A 212 -7.91 4.63 14.63
N GLU A 213 -9.13 4.84 14.12
CA GLU A 213 -10.01 5.91 14.56
C GLU A 213 -10.90 5.41 15.68
N ASP A 214 -10.95 6.16 16.77
CA ASP A 214 -11.87 5.88 17.86
C ASP A 214 -13.24 6.55 17.64
N SER A 215 -14.19 6.24 18.54
CA SER A 215 -15.55 6.79 18.50
C SER A 215 -15.63 8.31 18.69
N GLN A 216 -14.56 8.96 19.15
CA GLN A 216 -14.47 10.40 19.32
C GLN A 216 -13.82 11.08 18.11
N GLY A 217 -13.46 10.31 17.07
CA GLY A 217 -12.78 10.81 15.88
C GLY A 217 -11.30 11.14 16.11
N GLN A 218 -10.67 10.55 17.13
CA GLN A 218 -9.23 10.66 17.35
C GLN A 218 -8.50 9.54 16.62
N LEU A 219 -7.27 9.80 16.19
CA LEU A 219 -6.40 8.84 15.52
C LEU A 219 -5.33 8.33 16.47
N TRP A 220 -5.31 7.01 16.67
CA TRP A 220 -4.27 6.29 17.40
C TRP A 220 -3.32 5.65 16.40
N ILE A 221 -2.05 6.05 16.40
CA ILE A 221 -1.06 5.67 15.38
C ILE A 221 0.10 4.95 16.03
N ALA A 222 0.44 3.77 15.53
CA ALA A 222 1.62 3.03 15.97
C ALA A 222 2.89 3.57 15.31
N ASP A 223 3.91 3.84 16.14
CA ASP A 223 5.28 4.12 15.73
C ASP A 223 6.18 2.98 16.21
N ASP A 224 6.57 2.11 15.28
CA ASP A 224 7.30 0.88 15.58
C ASP A 224 8.76 1.14 15.95
N ARG A 225 9.42 2.10 15.29
CA ARG A 225 10.82 2.45 15.57
C ARG A 225 10.98 3.06 16.95
N ASN A 226 10.06 3.94 17.32
CA ASN A 226 10.12 4.66 18.59
C ASN A 226 9.37 3.94 19.72
N ARG A 227 8.68 2.84 19.42
CA ARG A 227 7.89 2.02 20.35
C ARG A 227 6.80 2.81 21.06
N MET A 228 6.07 3.62 20.30
CA MET A 228 5.04 4.53 20.82
C MET A 228 3.69 4.31 20.15
N ILE A 229 2.64 4.73 20.86
CA ILE A 229 1.35 5.03 20.25
C ILE A 229 1.16 6.54 20.32
N VAL A 230 0.95 7.17 19.18
CA VAL A 230 0.72 8.61 19.03
C VAL A 230 -0.77 8.88 18.86
N LEU A 231 -1.30 9.81 19.65
CA LEU A 231 -2.67 10.29 19.54
C LEU A 231 -2.71 11.60 18.77
N LEU A 232 -3.34 11.59 17.59
CA LEU A 232 -3.72 12.79 16.88
C LEU A 232 -5.19 13.11 17.21
N GLN A 233 -5.40 14.20 17.93
CA GLN A 233 -6.71 14.67 18.35
C GLN A 233 -6.93 16.12 17.96
N ARG A 234 -8.19 16.49 17.70
CA ARG A 234 -8.56 17.88 17.48
C ARG A 234 -8.24 18.71 18.72
N LYS A 235 -7.58 19.85 18.55
CA LYS A 235 -7.40 20.81 19.64
C LYS A 235 -8.77 21.30 20.08
N ALA A 236 -9.12 21.12 21.36
CA ALA A 236 -10.34 21.67 21.92
C ALA A 236 -10.39 23.17 21.65
N THR A 237 -11.45 23.64 20.98
CA THR A 237 -11.74 25.07 20.91
C THR A 237 -12.08 25.52 22.33
N LYS A 238 -11.30 26.45 22.89
CA LYS A 238 -11.71 27.11 24.14
C LYS A 238 -13.09 27.72 23.92
N PRO A 239 -14.01 27.62 24.91
CA PRO A 239 -15.31 28.27 24.83
C PRO A 239 -15.18 29.79 24.64
#